data_AF-H1V6R4-F1
#
_entry.id   AF-H1V6R4-F1
#
_cell.length_a   1.000
_cell.length_b   1.000
_cell.length_c   1.000
_cell.angle_alpha   90.00
_cell.angle_beta   90.00
_cell.angle_gamma   90.00
#
_symmetry.space_group_name_H-M   'P 1'
#
loop_
_entity.id
_entity.type
_entity.pdbx_description
1 polymer ?
#
loop_
_entity_poly.entity_id
_entity_poly.type
_entity_poly.pdbx_seq_one_letter_code
_entity_poly.pdbx_strand_id
1 'polypeptide(L)' 'MPSSNIQKGQLQAILESKGIRFYVKTGGAKYECHLQDRSSYERIKAARTNSSDSQSSSSSSSAANSTH' A
#
# COMPACT_ATOMS: atom_id res chain seq x y z
N MET A 1 26.18 23.43 7.62
CA MET A 1 25.59 22.21 7.04
C MET A 1 25.28 21.26 8.18
N PRO A 2 24.05 20.73 8.31
CA PRO A 2 23.71 19.79 9.37
C PRO A 2 24.57 18.52 9.27
N SER A 3 24.96 17.94 10.40
CA SER A 3 25.80 16.75 10.42
C SER A 3 25.08 15.53 9.81
N SER A 4 25.85 14.58 9.26
CA SER A 4 25.33 13.39 8.57
C SER A 4 24.36 12.56 9.43
N ASN A 5 24.60 12.49 10.74
CA ASN A 5 23.71 11.79 11.67
C ASN A 5 22.33 12.46 11.81
N ILE A 6 22.29 13.79 11.82
CA ILE A 6 21.04 14.56 11.89
C ILE A 6 20.23 14.33 10.60
N GLN A 7 20.91 14.31 9.46
CA GLN A 7 20.28 14.04 8.15
C GLN A 7 19.70 12.63 8.07
N LYS A 8 20.41 11.61 8.60
CA LYS A 8 19.91 10.23 8.67
C LYS A 8 18.63 10.14 9.50
N GLY A 9 18.60 10.74 10.69
CA GLY A 9 17.43 10.72 11.56
C GLY A 9 16.20 11.37 10.91
N GLN A 10 16.39 12.48 10.19
CA GLN A 10 15.32 13.14 9.44
C GLN A 10 14.80 12.29 8.28
N LEU A 11 15.70 11.68 7.50
CA LEU A 11 15.33 10.78 6.41
C LEU A 11 14.52 9.58 6.92
N GLN A 12 14.94 8.98 8.03
CA GLN A 12 14.23 7.86 8.63
C GLN A 12 12.80 8.24 9.07
N ALA A 13 12.63 9.39 9.72
CA ALA A 13 11.32 9.89 10.12
C ALA A 13 10.39 10.15 8.92
N ILE A 14 10.93 10.65 7.80
CA ILE A 14 10.16 10.89 6.58
C ILE A 14 9.75 9.57 5.92
N LEU A 15 10.67 8.59 5.85
CA LEU A 15 10.42 7.26 5.29
C LEU A 15 9.36 6.49 6.06
N GLU A 16 9.31 6.63 7.38
CA GLU A 16 8.32 5.94 8.22
C GLU A 16 6.91 6.53 8.09
N SER A 17 6.81 7.87 8.01
CA SER A 17 5.54 8.59 8.10
C SER A 17 4.85 8.85 6.76
N LYS A 18 5.60 9.27 5.74
CA LYS A 18 5.05 9.79 4.47
C LYS A 18 5.62 9.13 3.23
N GLY A 19 6.82 8.53 3.34
CA GLY A 19 7.59 8.10 2.18
C GLY A 19 8.16 9.29 1.39
N ILE A 20 9.11 8.99 0.52
CA ILE A 20 9.77 9.97 -0.36
C ILE A 20 9.18 9.81 -1.76
N ARG A 21 8.64 10.90 -2.30
CA ARG A 21 8.17 10.97 -3.68
C ARG A 21 9.22 11.67 -4.53
N PHE A 22 9.58 11.03 -5.64
CA PHE A 22 10.48 11.61 -6.62
C PHE A 22 10.02 11.26 -8.02
N TYR A 23 10.54 11.98 -9.01
CA TYR A 23 10.23 11.73 -10.40
C TYR A 23 11.48 11.34 -11.16
N VAL A 24 11.39 10.27 -11.93
CA VAL A 24 12.41 9.89 -12.90
C VAL A 24 11.92 10.32 -14.27
N LYS A 25 12.71 11.13 -14.99
CA LYS A 25 12.40 11.53 -16.36
C LYS A 25 13.35 10.82 -17.31
N THR A 26 12.83 10.12 -18.30
CA THR A 26 13.63 9.45 -19.33
C THR A 26 12.79 9.28 -20.60
N GLY A 27 13.42 9.39 -21.78
CA GLY A 27 12.75 9.19 -23.06
C GLY A 27 11.52 10.08 -23.31
N GLY A 28 11.52 11.31 -22.76
CA GLY A 28 10.36 12.22 -22.83
C GLY A 28 9.22 11.89 -21.86
N ALA A 29 9.26 10.73 -21.18
CA ALA A 29 8.29 10.34 -20.17
C ALA A 29 8.74 10.77 -18.76
N LYS A 30 7.76 10.91 -17.86
CA LYS A 30 7.95 11.23 -16.44
C LYS A 30 7.28 10.14 -15.59
N TYR A 31 8.06 9.48 -14.76
CA TYR A 31 7.63 8.42 -13.86
C TYR A 31 7.62 8.92 -12.42
N GLU A 32 6.51 8.75 -11.73
CA GLU A 32 6.43 9.00 -10.29
C GLU A 32 6.89 7.75 -9.54
N CYS A 33 7.80 7.95 -8.59
CA CYS A 33 8.36 6.90 -7.77
C CYS A 33 8.12 7.22 -6.29
N HIS A 34 7.69 6.20 -5.54
CA HIS A 34 7.43 6.29 -4.11
C HIS A 34 8.40 5.35 -3.38
N LEU A 35 9.32 5.92 -2.61
CA LEU A 35 10.21 5.18 -1.73
C LEU A 35 9.63 5.19 -0.31
N GLN A 36 9.45 4.02 0.29
CA GLN A 36 8.88 3.85 1.63
C GLN A 36 9.74 2.89 2.45
N ASP A 37 9.69 3.02 3.78
CA ASP A 37 10.24 1.99 4.66
C ASP A 37 9.45 0.68 4.51
N ARG A 38 10.16 -0.46 4.50
CA ARG A 38 9.56 -1.78 4.31
C ARG A 38 8.55 -2.12 5.40
N SER A 39 8.88 -1.83 6.66
CA SER A 39 8.03 -2.14 7.81
C SER A 39 6.75 -1.32 7.77
N SER A 40 6.86 -0.04 7.41
CA SER A 40 5.69 0.83 7.18
C SER A 40 4.83 0.34 6.02
N TYR A 41 5.45 -0.06 4.90
CA TYR A 41 4.71 -0.60 3.76
C TYR A 41 3.95 -1.88 4.12
N GLU A 42 4.58 -2.81 4.85
CA GLU A 42 3.94 -4.05 5.29
C GLU A 42 2.76 -3.79 6.25
N ARG A 43 2.89 -2.83 7.18
CA ARG A 43 1.78 -2.38 8.05
C ARG A 43 0.60 -1.83 7.25
N ILE A 44 0.88 -0.94 6.29
CA ILE A 44 -0.17 -0.33 5.44
C ILE A 44 -0.83 -1.39 4.55
N LYS A 45 -0.03 -2.29 3.98
CA LYS A 45 -0.52 -3.40 3.15
C LYS A 45 -1.43 -4.32 3.98
N ALA A 46 -1.02 -4.70 5.20
CA ALA A 46 -1.84 -5.49 6.10
C ALA A 46 -3.14 -4.79 6.48
N ALA A 47 -3.11 -3.49 6.80
CA ALA A 47 -4.31 -2.70 7.08
C ALA A 47 -5.29 -2.66 5.89
N ARG A 48 -4.77 -2.58 4.65
CA ARG A 48 -5.59 -2.67 3.43
C ARG A 48 -6.16 -4.06 3.21
N THR A 49 -5.41 -5.12 3.47
CA THR A 49 -5.90 -6.50 3.38
C THR A 49 -7.01 -6.79 4.40
N ASN A 50 -6.94 -6.19 5.59
CA ASN A 50 -8.01 -6.29 6.59
C ASN A 50 -9.25 -5.44 6.26
N SER A 51 -9.23 -4.70 5.16
CA SER A 51 -10.41 -4.02 4.58
C SER A 51 -11.07 -4.94 3.54
N SER A 52 -11.30 -6.22 3.86
CA SER A 52 -12.32 -7.00 3.14
C SER A 52 -13.66 -6.59 3.73
N ASP A 53 -14.38 -5.75 3.00
CA ASP A 53 -15.82 -5.61 3.16
C ASP A 53 -16.41 -7.03 3.18
N SER A 54 -17.09 -7.36 4.27
CA SER A 54 -17.68 -8.68 4.44
C SER A 54 -18.84 -8.79 3.44
N GLN A 55 -18.57 -9.32 2.24
CA GLN A 55 -19.63 -9.74 1.34
C GLN A 55 -20.36 -10.88 2.04
N SER A 56 -21.45 -10.51 2.72
CA SER A 56 -22.33 -11.44 3.41
C SER A 56 -22.86 -12.42 2.38
N SER A 57 -22.48 -13.69 2.54
CA SER A 57 -22.96 -14.80 1.73
C SER A 57 -24.49 -14.86 1.79
N SER A 58 -25.15 -14.62 0.66
CA SER A 58 -26.53 -15.08 0.45
C SER A 58 -26.46 -16.28 -0.48
N SER A 59 -26.24 -17.46 0.10
CA SER A 59 -26.48 -18.73 -0.59
C SER A 59 -27.99 -18.85 -0.85
N SER A 60 -28.43 -18.55 -2.07
CA SER A 60 -29.78 -18.90 -2.50
C SER A 60 -29.83 -20.39 -2.82
N SER A 61 -30.28 -21.18 -1.84
CA SER A 61 -30.69 -22.57 -2.04
C SER A 61 -31.91 -22.62 -2.94
N SER A 62 -31.68 -22.65 -4.25
CA SER A 62 -32.71 -23.08 -5.22
C SER A 62 -32.70 -24.60 -5.28
N ALA A 63 -33.46 -25.22 -4.38
CA ALA A 63 -33.90 -26.60 -4.54
C ALA A 63 -34.88 -26.65 -5.72
N ALA A 64 -34.35 -26.84 -6.93
CA ALA A 64 -35.17 -27.16 -8.09
C ALA A 64 -35.41 -28.68 -8.09
N ASN A 65 -36.60 -29.07 -7.63
CA ASN A 65 -37.16 -30.42 -7.78
C ASN A 65 -36.94 -30.93 -9.21
N SER A 66 -36.22 -32.03 -9.35
CA SER A 66 -36.14 -32.81 -10.59
C SER A 66 -36.98 -34.07 -10.43
N THR A 67 -38.23 -34.00 -10.87
CA THR A 67 -39.06 -35.18 -11.13
C THR A 67 -39.90 -34.91 -12.37
N HIS A 68 -39.49 -35.47 -13.51
CA HIS A 68 -40.34 -36.15 -14.51
C HIS A 68 -39.45 -36.66 -15.65
#